data_AF-A0A841T1Y0-F1
#
_entry.id   AF-A0A841T1Y0-F1
#
_cell.length_a   1.000
_cell.length_b   1.000
_cell.length_c   1.000
_cell.angle_alpha   90.00
_cell.angle_beta   90.00
_cell.angle_gamma   90.00
#
_symmetry.space_group_name_H-M   'P 1'
#
loop_
_entity.id
_entity.type
_entity.pdbx_description
1 polymer ?
#
loop_
_entity_poly.entity_id
_entity_poly.type
_entity_poly.pdbx_seq_one_letter_code
_entity_poly.pdbx_strand_id
1 'polypeptide(L)'
;MSVSARRRLARLAAALALTAVVWLLLPGGTGSAHSTLTSASPAPDSRVSTAPGEIELAFNERLENKGYAIRVYDRKGLPVTRNEAELDPGRRVIRLALPPLEDGSYTVTYRLLSADGHPVRASYVFTLGLQTEANMGYASASRLHEEHDLGRNAPYWIVRGLYYLGLLSATGWVGLRVYAAPLVAANRRRYILVRKILLGFNLAALLLLAWNDYVRLSDSLEASELPLLLDTSIGLSYAIAIPAAVAGLPIVGRWRTADAAWVLLLFAAKGLNGHAMGYSVPWVTYLLDVLHLAAASLWAGALLAFAGLGTKRLIGQYGSEASRLSNAAFLAVLLLAASGLSAAALYTDGFGRLLDTQWGRLMVAKSFAVMLVLAAGAGLRRRIRKRRPSGSPGWLACDIGLLLVILGITAVFTYLNPLAATGPLFWHENVKGLHVAAIITPNQAGEINQFNVSIGGGSEADGSKTQPRRVTLRLQPIDRPDVAPIDVPLALVRTNGSPLSLYDYQYSAEGRYLSLPGKWKLEVRVLGAKSNEYVTATAFYSENPK
;
A
#
# COMPACT_ATOMS: atom_id res chain seq x y z
N MET A 1 3.70 25.65 -35.86
CA MET A 1 4.28 24.28 -35.85
C MET A 1 4.29 23.73 -37.27
N SER A 2 5.47 23.39 -37.79
CA SER A 2 5.64 22.75 -39.09
C SER A 2 4.96 21.37 -39.17
N VAL A 3 4.67 20.91 -40.38
CA VAL A 3 4.12 19.56 -40.64
C VAL A 3 5.03 18.47 -40.09
N SER A 4 6.35 18.66 -40.16
CA SER A 4 7.35 17.73 -39.61
C SER A 4 7.28 17.60 -38.08
N ALA A 5 7.08 18.71 -37.36
CA ALA A 5 6.92 18.69 -35.90
C ALA A 5 5.64 17.95 -35.47
N ARG A 6 4.55 18.07 -36.24
CA ARG A 6 3.29 17.35 -35.97
C ARG A 6 3.45 15.84 -36.16
N ARG A 7 4.14 15.42 -37.23
CA ARG A 7 4.42 13.99 -37.49
C ARG A 7 5.31 13.37 -36.41
N ARG A 8 6.34 14.09 -35.93
CA ARG A 8 7.21 13.64 -34.82
C ARG A 8 6.42 13.46 -33.52
N LEU A 9 5.57 14.41 -33.17
CA LEU A 9 4.70 14.33 -31.98
C LEU A 9 3.70 13.17 -32.05
N ALA A 10 3.10 12.92 -33.22
CA ALA A 10 2.20 11.79 -33.42
C ALA A 10 2.94 10.45 -33.27
N ARG A 11 4.17 10.34 -33.81
CA ARG A 11 5.02 9.15 -33.66
C ARG A 11 5.42 8.91 -32.21
N LEU A 12 5.79 9.95 -31.46
CA LEU A 12 6.12 9.83 -30.03
C LEU A 12 4.89 9.41 -29.20
N ALA A 13 3.72 9.98 -29.48
CA ALA A 13 2.49 9.57 -28.81
C ALA A 13 2.11 8.12 -29.13
N ALA A 14 2.26 7.70 -30.39
CA ALA A 14 2.05 6.32 -30.81
C ALA A 14 3.07 5.36 -30.18
N ALA A 15 4.34 5.78 -30.06
CA ALA A 15 5.38 5.01 -29.39
C ALA A 15 5.08 4.84 -27.90
N LEU A 16 4.68 5.91 -27.19
CA LEU A 16 4.29 5.84 -25.77
C LEU A 16 3.07 4.93 -25.55
N ALA A 17 2.07 5.03 -26.43
CA ALA A 17 0.90 4.17 -26.39
C ALA A 17 1.27 2.71 -26.68
N LEU A 18 2.12 2.46 -27.68
CA LEU A 18 2.60 1.13 -28.02
C LEU A 18 3.43 0.54 -26.88
N THR A 19 4.31 1.31 -26.25
CA THR A 19 5.05 0.83 -25.07
C THR A 19 4.11 0.47 -23.93
N ALA A 20 3.08 1.28 -23.66
CA ALA A 20 2.09 0.94 -22.63
C ALA A 20 1.37 -0.38 -22.96
N VAL A 21 0.99 -0.60 -24.23
CA VAL A 21 0.36 -1.86 -24.69
C VAL A 21 1.33 -3.04 -24.60
N VAL A 22 2.59 -2.88 -25.01
CA VAL A 22 3.60 -3.94 -24.91
C VAL A 22 3.83 -4.34 -23.44
N TRP A 23 3.95 -3.37 -22.54
CA TRP A 23 4.06 -3.63 -21.10
C TRP A 23 2.82 -4.31 -20.52
N LEU A 24 1.63 -4.03 -21.05
CA LEU A 24 0.38 -4.71 -20.67
C LEU A 24 0.36 -6.19 -21.09
N LEU A 25 1.11 -6.55 -22.14
CA LEU A 25 1.14 -7.89 -22.74
C LEU A 25 2.32 -8.75 -22.26
N LEU A 26 3.29 -8.17 -21.55
CA LEU A 26 4.37 -8.92 -20.94
C LEU A 26 3.86 -9.66 -19.69
N PRO A 27 4.32 -10.90 -19.43
CA PRO A 27 4.06 -11.57 -18.16
C PRO A 27 4.54 -10.68 -16.99
N GLY A 28 3.67 -10.45 -16.00
CA GLY A 28 4.01 -9.71 -14.79
C GLY A 28 5.19 -10.37 -14.06
N GLY A 29 6.08 -9.56 -13.50
CA GLY A 29 7.20 -10.07 -12.70
C GLY A 29 6.77 -10.18 -11.24
N THR A 30 7.05 -11.32 -10.60
CA THR A 30 6.73 -11.59 -9.19
C THR A 30 7.25 -10.49 -8.28
N GLY A 31 6.36 -9.70 -7.69
CA GLY A 31 6.74 -8.71 -6.70
C GLY A 31 5.58 -8.20 -5.86
N SER A 32 5.84 -8.05 -4.57
CA SER A 32 4.92 -7.50 -3.57
C SER A 32 5.43 -6.15 -3.07
N ALA A 33 4.51 -5.27 -2.66
CA ALA A 33 4.82 -3.95 -2.10
C ALA A 33 4.50 -3.81 -0.60
N HIS A 34 4.04 -4.88 0.03
CA HIS A 34 3.75 -4.92 1.46
C HIS A 34 4.19 -6.27 2.03
N SER A 35 4.83 -6.22 3.19
CA SER A 35 5.35 -7.39 3.90
C SER A 35 4.21 -8.19 4.52
N THR A 36 3.69 -9.15 3.78
CA THR A 36 2.82 -10.17 4.34
C THR A 36 3.63 -11.41 4.66
N LEU A 37 3.41 -11.95 5.85
CA LEU A 37 3.99 -13.22 6.28
C LEU A 37 3.56 -14.32 5.31
N THR A 38 4.51 -14.97 4.65
CA THR A 38 4.24 -16.10 3.74
C THR A 38 4.36 -17.43 4.43
N SER A 39 5.28 -17.54 5.39
CA SER A 39 5.47 -18.73 6.21
C SER A 39 6.06 -18.37 7.57
N ALA A 40 5.81 -19.23 8.55
CA ALA A 40 6.37 -19.14 9.88
C ALA A 40 6.68 -20.54 10.40
N SER A 41 7.81 -20.67 11.10
CA SER A 41 8.26 -21.89 11.75
C SER A 41 8.69 -21.57 13.19
N PRO A 42 8.03 -22.14 14.22
CA PRO A 42 6.79 -22.91 14.15
C PRO A 42 5.62 -22.10 13.57
N ALA A 43 4.67 -22.78 12.93
CA ALA A 43 3.51 -22.14 12.33
C ALA A 43 2.53 -21.60 13.41
N PRO A 44 1.77 -20.52 13.11
CA PRO A 44 0.68 -20.06 13.95
C PRO A 44 -0.27 -21.16 14.38
N ASP A 45 -0.54 -21.20 15.69
CA ASP A 45 -1.39 -22.16 16.40
C ASP A 45 -0.94 -23.63 16.28
N SER A 46 0.25 -23.87 15.72
CA SER A 46 0.78 -25.22 15.55
C SER A 46 1.24 -25.84 16.87
N ARG A 47 1.21 -27.17 16.89
CA ARG A 47 1.75 -27.99 17.96
C ARG A 47 3.01 -28.70 17.46
N VAL A 48 4.12 -28.50 18.14
CA VAL A 48 5.40 -29.12 17.84
C VAL A 48 5.77 -30.12 18.92
N SER A 49 6.29 -31.29 18.51
CA SER A 49 6.74 -32.35 19.42
C SER A 49 8.19 -32.17 19.89
N THR A 50 8.93 -31.29 19.22
CA THR A 50 10.36 -31.06 19.46
C THR A 50 10.60 -29.57 19.61
N ALA A 51 11.41 -29.18 20.60
CA ALA A 51 11.72 -27.79 20.85
C ALA A 51 12.40 -27.16 19.62
N PRO A 52 11.84 -26.09 19.04
CA PRO A 52 12.47 -25.40 17.93
C PRO A 52 13.74 -24.69 18.40
N GLY A 53 14.81 -24.77 17.62
CA GLY A 53 16.05 -24.03 17.88
C GLY A 53 15.97 -22.55 17.52
N GLU A 54 14.99 -22.16 16.71
CA GLU A 54 14.76 -20.77 16.29
C GLU A 54 13.30 -20.53 15.92
N ILE A 55 12.90 -19.26 15.90
CA ILE A 55 11.72 -18.79 15.17
C ILE A 55 12.19 -18.28 13.80
N GLU A 56 11.59 -18.78 12.73
CA GLU A 56 11.79 -18.29 11.37
C GLU A 56 10.49 -17.70 10.81
N LEU A 57 10.55 -16.47 10.30
CA LEU A 57 9.43 -15.78 9.65
C LEU A 57 9.85 -15.34 8.25
N ALA A 58 9.15 -15.81 7.22
CA ALA A 58 9.40 -15.42 5.83
C ALA A 58 8.31 -14.52 5.27
N PHE A 59 8.70 -13.60 4.39
CA PHE A 59 7.84 -12.57 3.81
C PHE A 59 7.90 -12.59 2.28
N ASN A 60 6.84 -12.09 1.65
CA ASN A 60 6.73 -12.00 0.19
C ASN A 60 7.53 -10.86 -0.44
N GLU A 61 8.16 -9.99 0.35
CA GLU A 61 8.98 -8.89 -0.13
C GLU A 61 10.30 -8.76 0.65
N ARG A 62 11.18 -7.88 0.14
CA ARG A 62 12.42 -7.55 0.85
C ARG A 62 12.10 -6.64 2.03
N LEU A 63 12.70 -6.94 3.18
CA LEU A 63 12.64 -6.16 4.40
C LEU A 63 13.74 -5.09 4.43
N GLU A 64 13.51 -4.04 5.20
CA GLU A 64 14.52 -3.05 5.55
C GLU A 64 15.66 -3.69 6.36
N ASN A 65 16.87 -3.09 6.29
CA ASN A 65 18.05 -3.60 7.00
C ASN A 65 17.92 -3.56 8.53
N LYS A 66 16.99 -2.75 9.03
CA LYS A 66 16.70 -2.51 10.44
C LYS A 66 15.19 -2.25 10.59
N GLY A 67 14.74 -2.06 11.83
CA GLY A 67 13.33 -1.81 12.12
C GLY A 67 12.47 -3.07 12.21
N TYR A 68 13.09 -4.24 12.41
CA TYR A 68 12.41 -5.51 12.69
C TYR A 68 12.81 -6.05 14.06
N ALA A 69 11.91 -6.81 14.69
CA ALA A 69 12.17 -7.53 15.92
C ALA A 69 11.20 -8.71 16.08
N ILE A 70 11.69 -9.80 16.68
CA ILE A 70 10.89 -10.92 17.17
C ILE A 70 11.06 -10.95 18.69
N ARG A 71 9.98 -11.14 19.43
CA ARG A 71 10.01 -11.48 20.86
C ARG A 71 9.18 -12.73 21.09
N VAL A 72 9.66 -13.59 21.98
CA VAL A 72 8.95 -14.81 22.37
C VAL A 72 8.72 -14.78 23.87
N TYR A 73 7.48 -15.02 24.28
CA TYR A 73 7.07 -15.05 25.68
C TYR A 73 6.57 -16.44 26.04
N ASP A 74 6.89 -16.90 27.24
CA ASP A 74 6.34 -18.14 27.80
C ASP A 74 4.91 -17.95 28.33
N ARG A 75 4.31 -19.02 28.86
CA ARG A 75 2.98 -19.00 29.50
C ARG A 75 2.85 -18.06 30.71
N LYS A 76 3.95 -17.63 31.32
CA LYS A 76 3.98 -16.67 32.44
C LYS A 76 4.13 -15.23 31.95
N GLY A 77 4.22 -15.01 30.63
CA GLY A 77 4.46 -13.70 30.02
C GLY A 77 5.91 -13.24 30.14
N LEU A 78 6.84 -14.13 30.49
CA LEU A 78 8.27 -13.79 30.59
C LEU A 78 8.97 -14.00 29.24
N PRO A 79 9.89 -13.10 28.84
CA PRO A 79 10.64 -13.26 27.60
C PRO A 79 11.54 -14.49 27.69
N VAL A 80 11.43 -15.38 26.70
CA VAL A 80 12.21 -16.61 26.58
C VAL A 80 13.68 -16.31 26.25
N THR A 81 13.91 -15.26 25.49
CA THR A 81 15.25 -14.80 25.11
C THR A 81 15.30 -13.28 24.99
N ARG A 82 16.51 -12.73 25.08
CA ARG A 82 16.82 -11.32 24.78
C ARG A 82 17.68 -11.16 23.53
N ASN A 83 17.91 -12.24 22.79
CA ASN A 83 18.64 -12.20 21.52
C ASN A 83 17.92 -11.26 20.54
N GLU A 84 18.69 -10.62 19.67
CA GLU A 84 18.13 -9.87 18.55
C GLU A 84 17.78 -10.83 17.41
N ALA A 85 16.79 -10.45 16.61
CA ALA A 85 16.51 -11.17 15.37
C ALA A 85 17.58 -10.85 14.33
N GLU A 86 17.91 -11.83 13.50
CA GLU A 86 18.84 -11.69 12.38
C GLU A 86 18.07 -11.70 11.06
N LEU A 87 18.51 -10.88 10.11
CA LEU A 87 17.96 -10.83 8.77
C LEU A 87 18.83 -11.68 7.84
N ASP A 88 18.19 -12.51 7.02
CA ASP A 88 18.90 -13.35 6.06
C ASP A 88 19.54 -12.50 4.94
N PRO A 89 20.55 -13.03 4.21
CA PRO A 89 21.17 -12.32 3.09
C PRO A 89 20.19 -11.93 1.97
N GLY A 90 19.11 -12.70 1.77
CA GLY A 90 18.05 -12.40 0.81
C GLY A 90 17.12 -11.26 1.25
N ARG A 91 17.17 -10.88 2.52
CA ARG A 91 16.31 -9.90 3.20
C ARG A 91 14.82 -10.22 3.13
N ARG A 92 14.45 -11.49 3.16
CA ARG A 92 13.04 -11.92 3.16
C ARG A 92 12.68 -12.79 4.36
N VAL A 93 13.68 -13.16 5.15
CA VAL A 93 13.52 -14.03 6.31
C VAL A 93 14.18 -13.38 7.51
N ILE A 94 13.45 -13.32 8.63
CA ILE A 94 14.03 -12.99 9.93
C ILE A 94 14.02 -14.20 10.83
N ARG A 95 15.11 -14.38 11.58
CA ARG A 95 15.33 -15.51 12.47
C ARG A 95 15.63 -15.04 13.88
N LEU A 96 15.09 -15.72 14.87
CA LEU A 96 15.43 -15.51 16.28
C LEU A 96 15.83 -16.84 16.91
N ALA A 97 17.10 -16.97 17.27
CA ALA A 97 17.60 -18.15 17.98
C ALA A 97 16.97 -18.28 19.37
N LEU A 98 16.48 -19.48 19.68
CA LEU A 98 15.84 -19.82 20.95
C LEU A 98 16.75 -20.71 21.80
N PRO A 99 16.73 -20.55 23.13
CA PRO A 99 17.30 -21.54 24.04
C PRO A 99 16.44 -22.82 24.03
N PRO A 100 16.92 -23.92 24.65
CA PRO A 100 16.07 -25.07 24.92
C PRO A 100 14.77 -24.65 25.63
N LEU A 101 13.64 -25.15 25.13
CA LEU A 101 12.31 -24.81 25.61
C LEU A 101 11.71 -25.95 26.43
N GLU A 102 10.97 -25.62 27.47
CA GLU A 102 10.16 -26.56 28.23
C GLU A 102 8.80 -26.79 27.54
N ASP A 103 8.13 -27.90 27.85
CA ASP A 103 6.77 -28.13 27.38
C ASP A 103 5.82 -27.01 27.87
N GLY A 104 5.05 -26.45 26.94
CA GLY A 104 4.21 -25.30 27.22
C GLY A 104 3.81 -24.51 25.97
N SER A 105 3.09 -23.41 26.21
CA SER A 105 2.67 -22.49 25.14
C SER A 105 3.52 -21.25 25.11
N TYR A 106 3.80 -20.79 23.89
CA TYR A 106 4.72 -19.70 23.61
C TYR A 106 4.04 -18.68 22.70
N THR A 107 4.08 -17.41 23.09
CA THR A 107 3.59 -16.30 22.27
C THR A 107 4.75 -15.67 21.51
N VAL A 108 4.71 -15.78 20.18
CA VAL A 108 5.62 -15.07 19.28
C VAL A 108 4.96 -13.75 18.91
N THR A 109 5.67 -12.65 19.10
CA THR A 109 5.30 -11.34 18.56
C THR A 109 6.41 -10.85 17.65
N TYR A 110 6.04 -10.28 16.52
CA TYR A 110 6.99 -9.66 15.63
C TYR A 110 6.49 -8.29 15.18
N ARG A 111 7.46 -7.43 14.93
CA ARG A 111 7.25 -6.13 14.30
C ARG A 111 8.31 -5.94 13.24
N LEU A 112 7.96 -5.29 12.14
CA LEU A 112 8.90 -4.97 11.07
C LEU A 112 8.47 -3.71 10.35
N LEU A 113 9.42 -3.06 9.71
CA LEU A 113 9.18 -2.00 8.75
C LEU A 113 9.23 -2.62 7.35
N SER A 114 8.09 -2.61 6.65
CA SER A 114 8.02 -2.98 5.23
C SER A 114 8.89 -2.04 4.39
N ALA A 115 9.37 -2.50 3.24
CA ALA A 115 10.16 -1.66 2.31
C ALA A 115 9.38 -0.45 1.78
N ASP A 116 8.05 -0.47 1.84
CA ASP A 116 7.22 0.69 1.47
C ASP A 116 7.01 1.68 2.63
N GLY A 117 7.52 1.31 3.80
CA GLY A 117 7.61 2.14 4.98
C GLY A 117 6.50 2.00 6.00
N HIS A 118 5.65 0.99 5.86
CA HIS A 118 4.60 0.71 6.83
C HIS A 118 5.09 -0.25 7.93
N PRO A 119 4.83 0.08 9.20
CA PRO A 119 5.13 -0.83 10.29
C PRO A 119 4.08 -1.93 10.38
N VAL A 120 4.52 -3.17 10.22
CA VAL A 120 3.70 -4.37 10.41
C VAL A 120 3.91 -4.88 11.83
N ARG A 121 2.82 -5.24 12.51
CA ARG A 121 2.84 -5.84 13.85
C ARG A 121 1.90 -7.02 13.88
N ALA A 122 2.34 -8.06 14.58
CA ALA A 122 1.68 -9.34 14.55
C ALA A 122 2.08 -10.17 15.77
N SER A 123 1.18 -11.03 16.22
CA SER A 123 1.51 -12.07 17.16
C SER A 123 0.78 -13.36 16.83
N TYR A 124 1.38 -14.48 17.23
CA TYR A 124 0.77 -15.79 17.16
C TYR A 124 1.28 -16.66 18.31
N VAL A 125 0.63 -17.80 18.54
CA VAL A 125 1.01 -18.75 19.58
C VAL A 125 1.45 -20.07 18.94
N PHE A 126 2.38 -20.79 19.54
CA PHE A 126 2.61 -22.21 19.27
C PHE A 126 2.75 -23.00 20.59
N THR A 127 2.59 -24.31 20.53
CA THR A 127 2.68 -25.19 21.72
C THR A 127 3.74 -26.27 21.52
N LEU A 128 4.57 -26.51 22.54
CA LEU A 128 5.56 -27.59 22.63
C LEU A 128 5.08 -28.68 23.62
N GLY A 129 5.12 -29.96 23.22
CA GLY A 129 4.89 -31.12 24.12
C GLY A 129 3.65 -32.01 23.82
N LEU A 130 3.61 -33.20 24.43
CA LEU A 130 2.61 -34.26 24.19
C LEU A 130 1.36 -34.20 25.11
N GLN A 131 0.19 -34.28 24.46
CA GLN A 131 -1.20 -34.64 24.85
C GLN A 131 -1.81 -34.35 26.24
N THR A 132 -1.08 -34.01 27.30
CA THR A 132 -1.69 -33.93 28.65
C THR A 132 -2.33 -32.57 28.98
N GLU A 133 -2.10 -31.53 28.17
CA GLU A 133 -2.85 -30.26 28.21
C GLU A 133 -3.72 -30.07 26.94
N ALA A 134 -4.40 -31.15 26.51
CA ALA A 134 -5.12 -31.29 25.25
C ALA A 134 -6.32 -30.35 24.99
N ASN A 135 -6.49 -29.26 25.73
CA ASN A 135 -7.66 -28.38 25.58
C ASN A 135 -7.34 -26.93 25.92
N MET A 136 -6.22 -26.36 25.47
CA MET A 136 -6.00 -24.91 25.60
C MET A 136 -5.70 -24.28 24.24
N GLY A 137 -6.76 -23.81 23.59
CA GLY A 137 -6.71 -22.88 22.47
C GLY A 137 -6.41 -21.51 23.05
N TYR A 138 -5.32 -20.90 22.60
CA TYR A 138 -5.08 -19.51 22.85
C TYR A 138 -5.62 -18.74 21.67
N ALA A 139 -6.50 -17.77 21.94
CA ALA A 139 -7.04 -16.89 20.92
C ALA A 139 -5.92 -15.96 20.41
N SER A 140 -5.16 -16.41 19.41
CA SER A 140 -4.08 -15.69 18.75
C SER A 140 -4.57 -14.53 17.87
N ALA A 141 -5.88 -14.29 17.79
CA ALA A 141 -6.48 -13.21 17.01
C ALA A 141 -6.36 -11.83 17.72
N SER A 142 -5.17 -11.48 18.20
CA SER A 142 -4.89 -10.16 18.75
C SER A 142 -4.16 -9.31 17.70
N ARG A 143 -4.96 -8.60 16.88
CA ARG A 143 -4.56 -7.41 16.10
C ARG A 143 -3.63 -7.60 14.88
N LEU A 144 -4.02 -8.46 13.94
CA LEU A 144 -3.41 -8.50 12.59
C LEU A 144 -4.13 -7.61 11.56
N HIS A 145 -5.14 -6.83 11.97
CA HIS A 145 -6.04 -6.13 11.05
C HIS A 145 -6.39 -4.71 11.54
N GLU A 146 -5.39 -3.87 11.77
CA GLU A 146 -5.60 -2.45 12.11
C GLU A 146 -5.44 -1.50 10.90
N GLU A 147 -5.33 -2.02 9.67
CA GLU A 147 -4.93 -1.21 8.51
C GLU A 147 -6.07 -0.61 7.66
N HIS A 148 -7.32 -1.03 7.83
CA HIS A 148 -8.39 -0.71 6.87
C HIS A 148 -9.50 0.22 7.38
N ASP A 149 -9.41 0.74 8.61
CA ASP A 149 -10.42 1.69 9.10
C ASP A 149 -10.23 3.08 8.45
N LEU A 150 -11.12 3.39 7.51
CA LEU A 150 -11.20 4.67 6.80
C LEU A 150 -11.25 5.88 7.76
N GLY A 151 -11.87 5.74 8.93
CA GLY A 151 -12.03 6.84 9.89
C GLY A 151 -10.73 7.17 10.61
N ARG A 152 -10.00 6.16 11.08
CA ARG A 152 -8.79 6.35 11.90
C ARG A 152 -7.57 6.80 11.08
N ASN A 153 -7.49 6.41 9.81
CA ASN A 153 -6.35 6.74 8.94
C ASN A 153 -6.56 8.00 8.07
N ALA A 154 -7.75 8.61 8.07
CA ALA A 154 -8.04 9.79 7.26
C ALA A 154 -7.04 10.96 7.45
N PRO A 155 -6.63 11.34 8.69
CA PRO A 155 -5.66 12.42 8.88
C PRO A 155 -4.34 12.17 8.17
N TYR A 156 -3.86 10.92 8.21
CA TYR A 156 -2.62 10.50 7.57
C TYR A 156 -2.72 10.62 6.04
N TRP A 157 -3.82 10.15 5.45
CA TRP A 157 -4.05 10.29 4.01
C TRP A 157 -4.18 11.75 3.56
N ILE A 158 -4.78 12.61 4.38
CA ILE A 158 -4.84 14.05 4.10
C ILE A 158 -3.43 14.65 4.05
N VAL A 159 -2.57 14.34 5.03
CA VAL A 159 -1.17 14.82 5.06
C VAL A 159 -0.41 14.35 3.81
N ARG A 160 -0.58 13.08 3.40
CA ARG A 160 0.01 12.55 2.15
C ARG A 160 -0.49 13.29 0.91
N GLY A 161 -1.80 13.56 0.85
CA GLY A 161 -2.41 14.33 -0.24
C GLY A 161 -1.85 15.75 -0.32
N LEU A 162 -1.69 16.43 0.82
CA LEU A 162 -1.08 17.75 0.92
C LEU A 162 0.39 17.73 0.47
N TYR A 163 1.15 16.70 0.85
CA TYR A 163 2.53 16.53 0.42
C TYR A 163 2.62 16.34 -1.11
N TYR A 164 1.83 15.44 -1.71
CA TYR A 164 1.84 15.27 -3.17
C TYR A 164 1.40 16.53 -3.91
N LEU A 165 0.38 17.22 -3.40
CA LEU A 165 -0.04 18.52 -3.94
C LEU A 165 1.11 19.54 -3.87
N GLY A 166 1.82 19.61 -2.74
CA GLY A 166 2.96 20.51 -2.53
C GLY A 166 4.12 20.19 -3.45
N LEU A 167 4.53 18.93 -3.51
CA LEU A 167 5.61 18.45 -4.36
C LEU A 167 5.35 18.77 -5.83
N LEU A 168 4.19 18.38 -6.35
CA LEU A 168 3.86 18.54 -7.79
C LEU A 168 3.63 20.01 -8.16
N SER A 169 3.00 20.79 -7.29
CA SER A 169 2.78 22.22 -7.55
C SER A 169 4.09 23.00 -7.50
N ALA A 170 4.95 22.77 -6.50
CA ALA A 170 6.23 23.46 -6.37
C ALA A 170 7.20 23.08 -7.50
N THR A 171 7.41 21.78 -7.73
CA THR A 171 8.30 21.31 -8.81
C THR A 171 7.75 21.69 -10.19
N GLY A 172 6.43 21.61 -10.39
CA GLY A 172 5.79 21.97 -11.65
C GLY A 172 5.92 23.46 -11.96
N TRP A 173 5.71 24.32 -10.96
CA TRP A 173 5.87 25.77 -11.08
C TRP A 173 7.33 26.17 -11.31
N VAL A 174 8.27 25.61 -10.55
CA VAL A 174 9.72 25.83 -10.74
C VAL A 174 10.17 25.37 -12.13
N GLY A 175 9.66 24.21 -12.57
CA GLY A 175 9.93 23.64 -13.88
C GLY A 175 9.53 24.56 -15.05
N LEU A 176 8.56 25.47 -14.88
CA LEU A 176 8.21 26.45 -15.91
C LEU A 176 9.41 27.29 -16.35
N ARG A 177 10.38 27.56 -15.46
CA ARG A 177 11.61 28.28 -15.86
C ARG A 177 12.55 27.42 -16.71
N VAL A 178 12.44 26.09 -16.61
CA VAL A 178 13.21 25.13 -17.40
C VAL A 178 12.58 24.95 -18.78
N TYR A 179 11.30 24.61 -18.86
CA TYR A 179 10.65 24.24 -20.14
C TYR A 179 9.75 25.32 -20.77
N ALA A 180 9.42 26.40 -20.05
CA ALA A 180 8.52 27.48 -20.51
C ALA A 180 8.98 28.90 -20.09
N ALA A 181 10.30 29.15 -20.12
CA ALA A 181 10.91 30.40 -19.63
C ALA A 181 10.26 31.72 -20.13
N PRO A 182 9.81 31.84 -21.40
CA PRO A 182 9.13 33.06 -21.86
C PRO A 182 7.85 33.39 -21.08
N LEU A 183 7.11 32.37 -20.63
CA LEU A 183 5.90 32.57 -19.83
C LEU A 183 6.23 33.08 -18.41
N VAL A 184 7.38 32.68 -17.88
CA VAL A 184 7.89 33.18 -16.60
C VAL A 184 8.29 34.66 -16.73
N ALA A 185 8.94 35.03 -17.83
CA ALA A 185 9.33 36.41 -18.10
C ALA A 185 8.11 37.35 -18.22
N ALA A 186 6.99 36.85 -18.76
CA ALA A 186 5.74 37.60 -18.91
C ALA A 186 5.18 38.20 -17.61
N ASN A 187 5.41 37.53 -16.47
CA ASN A 187 5.00 38.04 -15.16
C ASN A 187 5.97 37.59 -14.05
N ARG A 188 7.20 38.08 -14.13
CA ARG A 188 8.29 37.70 -13.22
C ARG A 188 7.96 37.93 -11.75
N ARG A 189 7.28 39.03 -11.41
CA ARG A 189 6.88 39.35 -10.02
C ARG A 189 5.94 38.29 -9.46
N ARG A 190 4.86 37.97 -10.18
CA ARG A 190 3.91 36.93 -9.78
C ARG A 190 4.56 35.55 -9.72
N TYR A 191 5.43 35.23 -10.68
CA TYR A 191 6.18 33.98 -10.66
C TYR A 191 7.00 33.81 -9.37
N ILE A 192 7.77 34.84 -8.99
CA ILE A 192 8.60 34.80 -7.77
C ILE A 192 7.74 34.66 -6.51
N LEU A 193 6.61 35.38 -6.43
CA LEU A 193 5.68 35.29 -5.30
C LEU A 193 5.11 33.88 -5.15
N VAL A 194 4.49 33.35 -6.23
CA VAL A 194 3.88 32.02 -6.22
C VAL A 194 4.93 30.94 -5.96
N ARG A 195 6.15 31.07 -6.52
CA ARG A 195 7.25 30.15 -6.25
C ARG A 195 7.58 30.08 -4.75
N LYS A 196 7.71 31.22 -4.07
CA LYS A 196 8.00 31.25 -2.62
C LYS A 196 6.89 30.56 -1.82
N ILE A 197 5.63 30.85 -2.14
CA ILE A 197 4.46 30.23 -1.48
C ILE A 197 4.48 28.71 -1.67
N LEU A 198 4.67 28.23 -2.90
CA LEU A 198 4.65 26.79 -3.20
C LEU A 198 5.85 26.05 -2.59
N LEU A 199 7.05 26.66 -2.57
CA LEU A 199 8.21 26.07 -1.89
C LEU A 199 7.98 25.98 -0.37
N GLY A 200 7.41 27.03 0.24
CA GLY A 200 7.05 27.02 1.66
C GLY A 200 5.99 25.98 1.99
N PHE A 201 4.94 25.88 1.16
CA PHE A 201 3.89 24.86 1.30
C PHE A 201 4.46 23.43 1.16
N ASN A 202 5.30 23.18 0.16
CA ASN A 202 5.97 21.90 -0.02
C ASN A 202 6.83 21.53 1.20
N LEU A 203 7.62 22.47 1.73
CA LEU A 203 8.43 22.22 2.92
C LEU A 203 7.57 21.92 4.15
N ALA A 204 6.50 22.70 4.39
CA ALA A 204 5.60 22.47 5.51
C ALA A 204 4.88 21.10 5.40
N ALA A 205 4.38 20.76 4.22
CA ALA A 205 3.72 19.47 3.99
C ALA A 205 4.69 18.29 4.11
N LEU A 206 5.94 18.44 3.65
CA LEU A 206 7.00 17.43 3.81
C LEU A 206 7.36 17.23 5.29
N LEU A 207 7.54 18.30 6.06
CA LEU A 207 7.85 18.21 7.49
C LEU A 207 6.69 17.58 8.27
N LEU A 208 5.44 17.93 7.92
CA LEU A 208 4.27 17.33 8.53
C LEU A 208 4.17 15.83 8.23
N LEU A 209 4.45 15.42 6.99
CA LEU A 209 4.49 14.00 6.61
C LEU A 209 5.62 13.26 7.35
N ALA A 210 6.83 13.82 7.38
CA ALA A 210 7.97 13.24 8.09
C ALA A 210 7.70 13.08 9.58
N TRP A 211 7.06 14.08 10.21
CA TRP A 211 6.62 14.00 11.59
C TRP A 211 5.59 12.88 11.79
N ASN A 212 4.62 12.76 10.89
CA ASN A 212 3.57 11.75 11.03
C ASN A 212 4.12 10.33 10.88
N ASP A 213 5.03 10.11 9.92
CA ASP A 213 5.73 8.84 9.77
C ASP A 213 6.60 8.55 10.99
N TYR A 214 7.36 9.54 11.49
CA TYR A 214 8.18 9.40 12.70
C TYR A 214 7.34 8.94 13.90
N VAL A 215 6.22 9.61 14.20
CA VAL A 215 5.33 9.24 15.32
C VAL A 215 4.80 7.81 15.17
N ARG A 216 4.40 7.42 13.94
CA ARG A 216 3.93 6.07 13.67
C ARG A 216 5.04 5.02 13.85
N LEU A 217 6.26 5.31 13.40
CA LEU A 217 7.42 4.43 13.55
C LEU A 217 7.91 4.36 15.01
N SER A 218 7.82 5.44 15.78
CA SER A 218 8.21 5.44 17.19
C SER A 218 7.23 4.65 18.05
N ASP A 219 5.92 4.84 17.84
CA ASP A 219 4.87 4.12 18.56
C ASP A 219 4.98 2.61 18.27
N SER A 220 4.90 2.27 16.98
CA SER A 220 5.76 1.36 16.22
C SER A 220 6.74 0.36 16.83
N LEU A 221 7.95 0.88 17.04
CA LEU A 221 9.13 0.06 17.19
C LEU A 221 9.71 0.18 18.60
N GLU A 222 9.01 0.81 19.55
CA GLU A 222 9.51 1.08 20.91
C GLU A 222 10.99 1.53 20.90
N ALA A 223 11.41 2.21 19.83
CA ALA A 223 12.79 2.49 19.50
C ALA A 223 12.98 3.99 19.53
N SER A 224 13.88 4.45 20.38
CA SER A 224 14.21 5.87 20.58
C SER A 224 15.45 6.28 19.79
N GLU A 225 15.51 5.95 18.50
CA GLU A 225 16.81 5.97 17.79
C GLU A 225 16.79 6.73 16.46
N LEU A 226 17.63 7.78 16.42
CA LEU A 226 18.09 8.49 15.22
C LEU A 226 18.70 7.55 14.14
N PRO A 227 19.39 6.44 14.49
CA PRO A 227 19.85 5.42 13.52
C PRO A 227 18.78 4.88 12.57
N LEU A 228 17.52 4.79 13.01
CA LEU A 228 16.41 4.34 12.16
C LEU A 228 16.19 5.26 10.94
N LEU A 229 16.60 6.53 11.03
CA LEU A 229 16.51 7.51 9.93
C LEU A 229 17.65 7.40 8.90
N LEU A 230 18.75 6.71 9.20
CA LEU A 230 19.87 6.58 8.26
C LEU A 230 19.97 5.16 7.67
N ASP A 231 19.47 4.16 8.41
CA ASP A 231 19.54 2.76 8.02
C ASP A 231 18.30 2.26 7.25
N THR A 232 17.28 3.09 7.10
CA THR A 232 16.05 2.79 6.35
C THR A 232 15.91 3.64 5.09
N SER A 233 15.26 3.09 4.07
CA SER A 233 14.99 3.80 2.81
C SER A 233 14.15 5.09 3.00
N ILE A 234 13.14 5.04 3.87
CA ILE A 234 12.32 6.18 4.27
C ILE A 234 13.17 7.27 4.92
N GLY A 235 14.02 6.88 5.87
CA GLY A 235 14.86 7.82 6.59
C GLY A 235 15.82 8.55 5.64
N LEU A 236 16.48 7.80 4.75
CA LEU A 236 17.32 8.37 3.69
C LEU A 236 16.54 9.31 2.77
N SER A 237 15.28 8.98 2.43
CA SER A 237 14.43 9.87 1.64
C SER A 237 14.24 11.23 2.32
N TYR A 238 14.01 11.25 3.64
CA TYR A 238 13.84 12.49 4.41
C TYR A 238 15.16 13.23 4.61
N ALA A 239 16.24 12.50 4.86
CA ALA A 239 17.59 13.04 4.98
C ALA A 239 18.05 13.77 3.70
N ILE A 240 17.53 13.40 2.52
CA ILE A 240 17.78 14.10 1.26
C ILE A 240 16.72 15.18 1.00
N ALA A 241 15.44 14.84 1.12
CA ALA A 241 14.34 15.72 0.70
C ALA A 241 14.22 16.98 1.57
N ILE A 242 14.43 16.88 2.89
CA ILE A 242 14.30 18.03 3.79
C ILE A 242 15.42 19.06 3.52
N PRO A 243 16.71 18.71 3.52
CA PRO A 243 17.77 19.65 3.15
C PRO A 243 17.59 20.21 1.74
N ALA A 244 17.18 19.36 0.77
CA ALA A 244 16.90 19.83 -0.59
C ALA A 244 15.77 20.87 -0.62
N ALA A 245 14.66 20.64 0.11
CA ALA A 245 13.55 21.58 0.19
C ALA A 245 13.97 22.91 0.84
N VAL A 246 14.76 22.86 1.92
CA VAL A 246 15.29 24.06 2.60
C VAL A 246 16.26 24.83 1.69
N ALA A 247 17.24 24.14 1.09
CA ALA A 247 18.21 24.73 0.16
C ALA A 247 17.53 25.30 -1.10
N GLY A 248 16.37 24.74 -1.47
CA GLY A 248 15.54 25.24 -2.56
C GLY A 248 15.07 26.68 -2.38
N LEU A 249 14.81 27.11 -1.14
CA LEU A 249 14.31 28.46 -0.83
C LEU A 249 15.25 29.58 -1.33
N PRO A 250 16.57 29.56 -1.03
CA PRO A 250 17.50 30.54 -1.57
C PRO A 250 18.01 30.21 -2.98
N ILE A 251 18.20 28.93 -3.34
CA ILE A 251 18.90 28.54 -4.58
C ILE A 251 17.99 28.61 -5.81
N VAL A 252 16.75 28.11 -5.69
CA VAL A 252 15.84 27.97 -6.84
C VAL A 252 15.44 29.35 -7.36
N GLY A 253 15.55 29.50 -8.68
CA GLY A 253 15.34 30.77 -9.36
C GLY A 253 16.61 31.57 -9.63
N ARG A 254 17.80 31.11 -9.19
CA ARG A 254 19.10 31.68 -9.58
C ARG A 254 19.52 31.14 -10.94
N TRP A 255 19.79 29.84 -11.05
CA TRP A 255 20.27 29.20 -12.30
C TRP A 255 19.32 28.10 -12.79
N ARG A 256 19.07 28.04 -14.11
CA ARG A 256 18.12 27.06 -14.69
C ARG A 256 18.55 25.62 -14.46
N THR A 257 19.87 25.37 -14.44
CA THR A 257 20.46 24.07 -14.10
C THR A 257 20.20 23.70 -12.64
N ALA A 258 20.32 24.64 -11.72
CA ALA A 258 20.00 24.42 -10.30
C ALA A 258 18.52 24.10 -10.09
N ASP A 259 17.61 24.75 -10.82
CA ASP A 259 16.19 24.40 -10.76
C ASP A 259 15.93 22.98 -11.25
N ALA A 260 16.53 22.59 -12.38
CA ALA A 260 16.40 21.25 -12.93
C ALA A 260 16.97 20.19 -11.98
N ALA A 261 18.17 20.44 -11.43
CA ALA A 261 18.80 19.56 -10.44
C ALA A 261 17.95 19.43 -9.17
N TRP A 262 17.39 20.52 -8.67
CA TRP A 262 16.53 20.52 -7.48
C TRP A 262 15.25 19.69 -7.70
N VAL A 263 14.60 19.87 -8.87
CA VAL A 263 13.41 19.08 -9.22
C VAL A 263 13.75 17.58 -9.29
N LEU A 264 14.83 17.22 -9.99
CA LEU A 264 15.26 15.83 -10.10
C LEU A 264 15.65 15.23 -8.75
N LEU A 265 16.33 16.00 -7.89
CA LEU A 265 16.73 15.55 -6.56
C LEU A 265 15.52 15.24 -5.67
N LEU A 266 14.46 16.06 -5.71
CA LEU A 266 13.24 15.77 -4.95
C LEU A 266 12.50 14.52 -5.44
N PHE A 267 12.47 14.28 -6.76
CA PHE A 267 11.88 13.05 -7.30
C PHE A 267 12.74 11.83 -6.96
N ALA A 268 14.07 11.96 -7.04
CA ALA A 268 14.99 10.90 -6.68
C ALA A 268 14.87 10.54 -5.18
N ALA A 269 14.78 11.54 -4.31
CA ALA A 269 14.55 11.35 -2.88
C ALA A 269 13.19 10.68 -2.63
N LYS A 270 12.12 11.15 -3.28
CA LYS A 270 10.80 10.53 -3.13
C LYS A 270 10.78 9.09 -3.65
N GLY A 271 11.50 8.77 -4.72
CA GLY A 271 11.59 7.40 -5.25
C GLY A 271 12.23 6.41 -4.28
N LEU A 272 13.02 6.87 -3.30
CA LEU A 272 13.55 6.01 -2.22
C LEU A 272 12.48 5.62 -1.22
N ASN A 273 11.36 6.36 -1.19
CA ASN A 273 10.24 6.17 -0.28
C ASN A 273 9.02 5.76 -1.10
N GLY A 274 8.76 4.46 -1.19
CA GLY A 274 7.60 3.93 -1.89
C GLY A 274 7.79 2.51 -2.38
N HIS A 275 6.69 1.94 -2.88
CA HIS A 275 6.61 0.57 -3.37
C HIS A 275 7.76 0.19 -4.30
N ALA A 276 8.30 1.11 -5.10
CA ALA A 276 9.39 0.84 -6.03
C ALA A 276 10.62 0.13 -5.45
N MET A 277 10.96 0.32 -4.16
CA MET A 277 12.15 -0.30 -3.56
C MET A 277 11.92 -1.73 -3.04
N GLY A 278 10.66 -2.16 -2.85
CA GLY A 278 10.29 -3.49 -2.33
C GLY A 278 10.30 -4.62 -3.38
N TYR A 279 10.38 -4.29 -4.67
CA TYR A 279 10.18 -5.24 -5.77
C TYR A 279 11.46 -5.97 -6.21
N SER A 280 11.27 -7.04 -6.99
CA SER A 280 12.36 -7.89 -7.51
C SER A 280 13.34 -7.16 -8.43
N VAL A 281 12.92 -6.10 -9.13
CA VAL A 281 13.78 -5.25 -9.98
C VAL A 281 13.73 -3.77 -9.55
N PRO A 282 14.31 -3.42 -8.38
CA PRO A 282 14.11 -2.11 -7.74
C PRO A 282 14.45 -0.91 -8.63
N TRP A 283 15.46 -1.05 -9.50
CA TRP A 283 15.92 0.08 -10.33
C TRP A 283 14.91 0.43 -11.45
N VAL A 284 14.16 -0.55 -11.97
CA VAL A 284 13.15 -0.30 -13.02
C VAL A 284 11.96 0.43 -12.42
N THR A 285 11.44 -0.10 -11.31
CA THR A 285 10.32 0.48 -10.58
C THR A 285 10.65 1.87 -10.05
N TYR A 286 11.88 2.08 -9.55
CA TYR A 286 12.38 3.39 -9.14
C TYR A 286 12.39 4.39 -10.30
N LEU A 287 12.90 3.98 -11.47
CA LEU A 287 12.94 4.84 -12.64
C LEU A 287 11.52 5.18 -13.14
N LEU A 288 10.61 4.20 -13.14
CA LEU A 288 9.20 4.41 -13.48
C LEU A 288 8.56 5.45 -12.56
N ASP A 289 8.81 5.38 -11.25
CA ASP A 289 8.31 6.34 -10.28
C ASP A 289 8.85 7.76 -10.52
N VAL A 290 10.16 7.91 -10.74
CA VAL A 290 10.78 9.21 -11.06
C VAL A 290 10.18 9.80 -12.35
N LEU A 291 10.00 8.97 -13.39
CA LEU A 291 9.37 9.38 -14.65
C LEU A 291 7.89 9.75 -14.46
N HIS A 292 7.15 8.99 -13.65
CA HIS A 292 5.75 9.25 -13.31
C HIS A 292 5.61 10.60 -12.58
N LEU A 293 6.43 10.85 -11.57
CA LEU A 293 6.45 12.12 -10.83
C LEU A 293 6.85 13.31 -11.71
N ALA A 294 7.85 13.15 -12.57
CA ALA A 294 8.27 14.20 -13.50
C ALA A 294 7.16 14.55 -14.51
N ALA A 295 6.45 13.54 -15.02
CA ALA A 295 5.30 13.72 -15.90
C ALA A 295 4.13 14.41 -15.19
N ALA A 296 3.78 13.97 -13.98
CA ALA A 296 2.74 14.60 -13.16
C ALA A 296 3.06 16.06 -12.83
N SER A 297 4.32 16.35 -12.49
CA SER A 297 4.82 17.68 -12.17
C SER A 297 4.73 18.64 -13.36
N LEU A 298 5.12 18.18 -14.56
CA LEU A 298 4.98 18.99 -15.78
C LEU A 298 3.51 19.30 -16.06
N TRP A 299 2.62 18.31 -15.96
CA TRP A 299 1.18 18.52 -16.13
C TRP A 299 0.62 19.53 -15.12
N ALA A 300 0.93 19.37 -13.83
CA ALA A 300 0.53 20.30 -12.77
C ALA A 300 1.06 21.72 -13.02
N GLY A 301 2.34 21.86 -13.41
CA GLY A 301 2.96 23.13 -13.76
C GLY A 301 2.28 23.83 -14.93
N ALA A 302 1.87 23.08 -15.95
CA ALA A 302 1.11 23.62 -17.07
C ALA A 302 -0.27 24.12 -16.64
N LEU A 303 -1.00 23.35 -15.82
CA LEU A 303 -2.30 23.76 -15.28
C LEU A 303 -2.19 25.04 -14.44
N LEU A 304 -1.18 25.11 -13.57
CA LEU A 304 -0.90 26.31 -12.77
C LEU A 304 -0.56 27.51 -13.66
N ALA A 305 0.21 27.33 -14.73
CA ALA A 305 0.50 28.42 -15.66
C ALA A 305 -0.78 28.94 -16.33
N PHE A 306 -1.68 28.05 -16.77
CA PHE A 306 -2.96 28.42 -17.36
C PHE A 306 -3.90 29.10 -16.36
N ALA A 307 -3.96 28.63 -15.11
CA ALA A 307 -4.75 29.22 -14.05
C ALA A 307 -4.20 30.58 -13.59
N GLY A 308 -2.87 30.68 -13.42
CA GLY A 308 -2.18 31.85 -12.91
C GLY A 308 -2.08 32.99 -13.93
N LEU A 309 -1.69 32.71 -15.17
CA LEU A 309 -1.56 33.76 -16.20
C LEU A 309 -2.89 34.05 -16.91
N GLY A 310 -3.86 33.15 -16.78
CA GLY A 310 -5.18 33.23 -17.42
C GLY A 310 -5.16 32.70 -18.85
N THR A 311 -6.08 31.79 -19.16
CA THR A 311 -6.16 31.12 -20.47
C THR A 311 -6.32 32.10 -21.63
N LYS A 312 -7.15 33.15 -21.46
CA LYS A 312 -7.36 34.18 -22.48
C LYS A 312 -6.06 34.90 -22.85
N ARG A 313 -5.30 35.32 -21.83
CA ARG A 313 -4.03 36.04 -22.01
C ARG A 313 -2.97 35.16 -22.65
N LEU A 314 -2.84 33.91 -22.19
CA LEU A 314 -1.89 32.94 -22.75
C LEU A 314 -2.19 32.63 -24.22
N ILE A 315 -3.45 32.41 -24.59
CA ILE A 315 -3.83 32.12 -25.99
C ILE A 315 -3.64 33.35 -26.88
N GLY A 316 -4.02 34.54 -26.39
CA GLY A 316 -3.98 35.79 -27.16
C GLY A 316 -2.57 36.33 -27.37
N GLN A 317 -1.79 36.46 -26.28
CA GLN A 317 -0.48 37.13 -26.30
C GLN A 317 0.69 36.16 -26.47
N TYR A 318 0.56 34.90 -26.02
CA TYR A 318 1.64 33.91 -25.99
C TYR A 318 1.27 32.62 -26.72
N GLY A 319 0.50 32.72 -27.81
CA GLY A 319 -0.16 31.57 -28.44
C GLY A 319 0.79 30.44 -28.87
N SER A 320 2.02 30.76 -29.28
CA SER A 320 3.06 29.77 -29.61
C SER A 320 3.56 29.01 -28.37
N GLU A 321 3.85 29.73 -27.30
CA GLU A 321 4.32 29.21 -26.01
C GLU A 321 3.21 28.39 -25.35
N ALA A 322 1.98 28.91 -25.33
CA ALA A 322 0.80 28.21 -24.83
C ALA A 322 0.54 26.90 -25.58
N SER A 323 0.74 26.88 -26.91
CA SER A 323 0.64 25.66 -27.71
C SER A 323 1.75 24.66 -27.39
N ARG A 324 2.99 25.11 -27.21
CA ARG A 324 4.12 24.25 -26.82
C ARG A 324 3.91 23.65 -25.44
N LEU A 325 3.50 24.45 -24.47
CA LEU A 325 3.20 24.03 -23.10
C LEU A 325 2.05 23.02 -23.08
N SER A 326 0.96 23.30 -23.79
CA SER A 326 -0.17 22.37 -23.91
C SER A 326 0.23 21.04 -24.56
N ASN A 327 1.12 21.06 -25.56
CA ASN A 327 1.64 19.83 -26.17
C ASN A 327 2.51 19.03 -25.19
N ALA A 328 3.38 19.71 -24.44
CA ALA A 328 4.23 19.07 -23.44
C ALA A 328 3.40 18.45 -22.32
N ALA A 329 2.38 19.16 -21.82
CA ALA A 329 1.43 18.64 -20.83
C ALA A 329 0.70 17.40 -21.32
N PHE A 330 0.24 17.40 -22.59
CA PHE A 330 -0.42 16.23 -23.18
C PHE A 330 0.52 15.01 -23.29
N LEU A 331 1.77 15.22 -23.74
CA LEU A 331 2.77 14.14 -23.76
C LEU A 331 3.10 13.65 -22.35
N ALA A 332 3.15 14.55 -21.37
CA ALA A 332 3.37 14.20 -19.98
C ALA A 332 2.23 13.33 -19.44
N VAL A 333 0.97 13.65 -19.71
CA VAL A 333 -0.16 12.78 -19.30
C VAL A 333 -0.09 11.40 -19.98
N LEU A 334 0.35 11.31 -21.23
CA LEU A 334 0.57 10.01 -21.89
C LEU A 334 1.70 9.22 -21.24
N LEU A 335 2.82 9.87 -20.92
CA LEU A 335 3.93 9.25 -20.21
C LEU A 335 3.51 8.80 -18.80
N LEU A 336 2.72 9.62 -18.11
CA LEU A 336 2.14 9.32 -16.80
C LEU A 336 1.25 8.07 -16.86
N ALA A 337 0.39 7.97 -17.88
CA ALA A 337 -0.45 6.79 -18.09
C ALA A 337 0.39 5.54 -18.39
N ALA A 338 1.38 5.65 -19.28
CA ALA A 338 2.27 4.55 -19.64
C ALA A 338 3.08 4.06 -18.44
N SER A 339 3.76 4.96 -17.71
CA SER A 339 4.56 4.58 -16.55
C SER A 339 3.70 4.03 -15.41
N GLY A 340 2.50 4.57 -15.19
CA GLY A 340 1.57 4.08 -14.19
C GLY A 340 1.02 2.69 -14.49
N LEU A 341 0.70 2.40 -15.77
CA LEU A 341 0.26 1.07 -16.20
C LEU A 341 1.40 0.05 -16.12
N SER A 342 2.61 0.43 -16.54
CA SER A 342 3.80 -0.42 -16.41
C SER A 342 4.08 -0.75 -14.94
N ALA A 343 4.04 0.24 -14.05
CA ALA A 343 4.21 0.02 -12.61
C ALA A 343 3.11 -0.90 -12.06
N ALA A 344 1.84 -0.65 -12.38
CA ALA A 344 0.74 -1.49 -11.91
C ALA A 344 0.84 -2.95 -12.39
N ALA A 345 1.26 -3.18 -13.63
CA ALA A 345 1.49 -4.53 -14.16
C ALA A 345 2.60 -5.27 -13.40
N LEU A 346 3.68 -4.57 -13.06
CA LEU A 346 4.75 -5.09 -12.22
C LEU A 346 4.32 -5.31 -10.76
N TYR A 347 3.30 -4.57 -10.29
CA TYR A 347 2.86 -4.62 -8.91
C TYR A 347 1.83 -5.71 -8.59
N THR A 348 1.11 -6.22 -9.60
CA THR A 348 -0.07 -7.09 -9.40
C THR A 348 0.05 -8.47 -10.01
N ASP A 349 1.24 -8.85 -10.52
CA ASP A 349 1.43 -10.09 -11.28
C ASP A 349 0.38 -10.27 -12.40
N GLY A 350 -0.05 -9.14 -12.99
CA GLY A 350 -1.11 -9.06 -14.00
C GLY A 350 -2.45 -8.51 -13.49
N PHE A 351 -3.40 -8.28 -14.41
CA PHE A 351 -4.66 -7.58 -14.10
C PHE A 351 -5.83 -8.50 -13.71
N GLY A 352 -5.61 -9.82 -13.66
CA GLY A 352 -6.68 -10.81 -13.48
C GLY A 352 -7.44 -10.68 -12.16
N ARG A 353 -6.77 -10.24 -11.08
CA ARG A 353 -7.34 -10.06 -9.73
C ARG A 353 -7.48 -8.59 -9.32
N LEU A 354 -7.37 -7.65 -10.26
CA LEU A 354 -7.32 -6.22 -9.98
C LEU A 354 -8.56 -5.72 -9.22
N LEU A 355 -9.74 -6.28 -9.47
CA LEU A 355 -10.98 -5.82 -8.83
C LEU A 355 -11.23 -6.43 -7.44
N ASP A 356 -10.45 -7.42 -7.04
CA ASP A 356 -10.64 -8.12 -5.77
C ASP A 356 -10.18 -7.30 -4.57
N THR A 357 -9.21 -6.42 -4.79
CA THR A 357 -8.57 -5.65 -3.73
C THR A 357 -9.08 -4.21 -3.71
N GLN A 358 -9.07 -3.56 -2.53
CA GLN A 358 -9.36 -2.12 -2.46
C GLN A 358 -8.33 -1.31 -3.27
N TRP A 359 -7.07 -1.73 -3.25
CA TRP A 359 -6.00 -1.15 -4.04
C TRP A 359 -6.33 -1.15 -5.54
N GLY A 360 -6.72 -2.30 -6.10
CA GLY A 360 -6.92 -2.40 -7.52
C GLY A 360 -8.24 -1.76 -8.00
N ARG A 361 -9.29 -1.73 -7.15
CA ARG A 361 -10.47 -0.88 -7.39
C ARG A 361 -10.11 0.60 -7.47
N LEU A 362 -9.25 1.10 -6.57
CA LEU A 362 -8.74 2.47 -6.65
C LEU A 362 -7.84 2.70 -7.87
N MET A 363 -7.04 1.71 -8.27
CA MET A 363 -6.24 1.78 -9.50
C MET A 363 -7.12 1.95 -10.74
N VAL A 364 -8.22 1.19 -10.83
CA VAL A 364 -9.20 1.32 -11.93
C VAL A 364 -9.86 2.70 -11.90
N ALA A 365 -10.29 3.18 -10.74
CA ALA A 365 -10.87 4.51 -10.59
C ALA A 365 -9.89 5.62 -11.01
N LYS A 366 -8.63 5.52 -10.60
CA LYS A 366 -7.56 6.45 -11.00
C LYS A 366 -7.30 6.39 -12.51
N SER A 367 -7.24 5.19 -13.08
CA SER A 367 -7.04 4.99 -14.52
C SER A 367 -8.19 5.58 -15.34
N PHE A 368 -9.43 5.41 -14.89
CA PHE A 368 -10.59 6.04 -15.49
C PHE A 368 -10.52 7.58 -15.40
N ALA A 369 -10.14 8.14 -14.25
CA ALA A 369 -9.91 9.57 -14.11
C ALA A 369 -8.82 10.10 -15.07
N VAL A 370 -7.73 9.35 -15.28
CA VAL A 370 -6.68 9.70 -16.26
C VAL A 370 -7.23 9.69 -17.70
N MET A 371 -8.14 8.78 -18.04
CA MET A 371 -8.82 8.80 -19.34
C MET A 371 -9.69 10.04 -19.52
N LEU A 372 -10.36 10.50 -18.46
CA LEU A 372 -11.09 11.77 -18.46
C LEU A 372 -10.15 12.98 -18.62
N VAL A 373 -8.97 12.96 -18.00
CA VAL A 373 -7.92 13.98 -18.18
C VAL A 373 -7.48 14.04 -19.65
N LEU A 374 -7.23 12.89 -20.28
CA LEU A 374 -6.86 12.85 -21.70
C LEU A 374 -7.96 13.44 -22.60
N ALA A 375 -9.24 13.17 -22.30
CA ALA A 375 -10.36 13.74 -23.02
C ALA A 375 -10.49 15.27 -22.81
N ALA A 376 -10.40 15.72 -21.54
CA ALA A 376 -10.44 17.14 -21.19
C ALA A 376 -9.27 17.91 -21.81
N GLY A 377 -8.05 17.38 -21.70
CA GLY A 377 -6.84 17.92 -22.29
C GLY A 377 -6.91 17.99 -23.82
N ALA A 378 -7.47 16.98 -24.49
CA ALA A 378 -7.72 17.02 -25.93
C ALA A 378 -8.73 18.12 -26.31
N GLY A 379 -9.80 18.30 -25.52
CA GLY A 379 -10.78 19.38 -25.67
C GLY A 379 -10.14 20.77 -25.53
N LEU A 380 -9.37 20.99 -24.46
CA LEU A 380 -8.63 22.23 -24.21
C LEU A 380 -7.65 22.53 -25.35
N ARG A 381 -6.88 21.53 -25.79
CA ARG A 381 -5.91 21.66 -26.88
C ARG A 381 -6.57 22.01 -28.22
N ARG A 382 -7.73 21.42 -28.54
CA ARG A 382 -8.50 21.78 -29.74
C ARG A 382 -8.88 23.26 -29.74
N ARG A 383 -9.25 23.82 -28.58
CA ARG A 383 -9.59 25.25 -28.44
C ARG A 383 -8.39 26.18 -28.51
N ILE A 384 -7.28 25.81 -27.85
CA ILE A 384 -6.00 26.56 -27.94
C ILE A 384 -5.55 26.65 -29.40
N ARG A 385 -5.60 25.54 -30.15
CA ARG A 385 -5.24 25.51 -31.58
C ARG A 385 -6.15 26.36 -32.46
N LYS A 386 -7.44 26.42 -32.14
CA LYS A 386 -8.42 27.27 -32.84
C LYS A 386 -8.39 28.74 -32.40
N ARG A 387 -7.48 29.12 -31.49
CA ARG A 387 -7.36 30.47 -30.89
C ARG A 387 -8.71 31.03 -30.41
N ARG A 388 -9.58 30.19 -29.84
CA ARG A 388 -10.88 30.61 -29.30
C ARG A 388 -10.74 30.91 -27.80
N PRO A 389 -10.74 32.19 -27.37
CA PRO A 389 -10.57 32.56 -25.96
C PRO A 389 -11.85 32.40 -25.11
N SER A 390 -13.02 32.22 -25.73
CA SER A 390 -14.30 32.05 -25.01
C SER A 390 -14.54 30.58 -24.60
N GLY A 391 -14.96 30.36 -23.35
CA GLY A 391 -15.40 29.06 -22.82
C GLY A 391 -14.30 28.08 -22.36
N SER A 392 -13.05 28.52 -22.18
CA SER A 392 -11.96 27.71 -21.62
C SER A 392 -11.96 27.46 -20.10
N PRO A 393 -12.61 28.27 -19.22
CA PRO A 393 -12.52 28.07 -17.78
C PRO A 393 -13.07 26.72 -17.31
N GLY A 394 -14.16 26.23 -17.91
CA GLY A 394 -14.77 24.95 -17.52
C GLY A 394 -13.87 23.74 -17.79
N TRP A 395 -13.16 23.72 -18.93
CA TRP A 395 -12.22 22.64 -19.24
C TRP A 395 -11.00 22.65 -18.33
N LEU A 396 -10.46 23.84 -18.03
CA LEU A 396 -9.33 23.98 -17.10
C LEU A 396 -9.73 23.59 -15.68
N ALA A 397 -10.91 24.03 -15.22
CA ALA A 397 -11.45 23.67 -13.91
C ALA A 397 -11.72 22.16 -13.81
N CYS A 398 -12.24 21.54 -14.87
CA CYS A 398 -12.39 20.09 -14.95
C CYS A 398 -11.04 19.37 -14.84
N ASP A 399 -10.02 19.81 -15.57
CA ASP A 399 -8.69 19.19 -15.54
C ASP A 399 -7.99 19.35 -14.17
N ILE A 400 -8.16 20.52 -13.53
CA ILE A 400 -7.69 20.75 -12.14
C ILE A 400 -8.47 19.89 -11.15
N GLY A 401 -9.80 19.77 -11.30
CA GLY A 401 -10.62 18.91 -10.46
C GLY A 401 -10.21 17.44 -10.56
N LEU A 402 -9.95 16.95 -11.78
CA LEU A 402 -9.46 15.60 -12.02
C LEU A 402 -8.06 15.38 -11.44
N LEU A 403 -7.15 16.35 -11.54
CA LEU A 403 -5.86 16.31 -10.83
C LEU A 403 -6.07 16.10 -9.32
N LEU A 404 -6.94 16.89 -8.70
CA LEU A 404 -7.20 16.78 -7.25
C LEU A 404 -7.82 15.43 -6.88
N VAL A 405 -8.75 14.91 -7.68
CA VAL A 405 -9.33 13.57 -7.49
C VAL A 405 -8.25 12.49 -7.59
N ILE A 406 -7.38 12.56 -8.61
CA ILE A 406 -6.28 11.61 -8.79
C ILE A 406 -5.30 11.68 -7.61
N LEU A 407 -5.02 12.87 -7.07
CA LEU A 407 -4.17 13.03 -5.89
C LEU A 407 -4.82 12.48 -4.63
N GLY A 408 -6.13 12.71 -4.43
CA GLY A 408 -6.88 12.13 -3.32
C GLY A 408 -6.87 10.60 -3.37
N ILE A 409 -7.12 10.01 -4.55
CA ILE A 409 -6.99 8.57 -4.75
C ILE A 409 -5.54 8.13 -4.48
N THR A 410 -4.53 8.82 -5.04
CA THR A 410 -3.11 8.47 -4.88
C THR A 410 -2.66 8.51 -3.41
N ALA A 411 -3.18 9.45 -2.61
CA ALA A 411 -2.86 9.58 -1.20
C ALA A 411 -3.27 8.36 -0.37
N VAL A 412 -4.40 7.74 -0.70
CA VAL A 412 -4.88 6.49 -0.09
C VAL A 412 -4.25 5.27 -0.77
N PHE A 413 -4.27 5.25 -2.10
CA PHE A 413 -3.79 4.15 -2.95
C PHE A 413 -2.34 3.76 -2.68
N THR A 414 -1.46 4.73 -2.43
CA THR A 414 -0.04 4.48 -2.13
C THR A 414 0.20 4.00 -0.69
N TYR A 415 -0.85 3.90 0.11
CA TYR A 415 -0.83 3.32 1.46
C TYR A 415 -1.35 1.88 1.49
N LEU A 416 -2.11 1.46 0.47
CA LEU A 416 -2.75 0.14 0.45
C LEU A 416 -1.83 -0.92 -0.18
N ASN A 417 -1.97 -2.17 0.26
CA ASN A 417 -1.29 -3.31 -0.34
C ASN A 417 -1.93 -3.71 -1.71
N PRO A 418 -1.16 -3.79 -2.81
CA PRO A 418 -1.64 -4.28 -4.11
C PRO A 418 -2.07 -5.75 -4.12
N LEU A 419 -1.43 -6.60 -3.32
CA LEU A 419 -1.68 -8.03 -3.27
C LEU A 419 -2.63 -8.36 -2.13
N ALA A 420 -3.81 -8.88 -2.46
CA ALA A 420 -4.67 -9.52 -1.47
C ALA A 420 -4.13 -10.91 -1.15
N ALA A 421 -3.69 -11.09 0.11
CA ALA A 421 -3.64 -12.35 0.85
C ALA A 421 -3.03 -13.56 0.11
N THR A 422 -1.76 -13.46 -0.30
CA THR A 422 -0.91 -14.64 -0.49
C THR A 422 -0.26 -14.98 0.85
N GLY A 423 -0.58 -16.13 1.44
CA GLY A 423 -0.15 -16.52 2.79
C GLY A 423 -1.33 -16.80 3.72
N PRO A 424 -1.09 -16.95 5.03
CA PRO A 424 -2.13 -17.30 5.98
C PRO A 424 -3.30 -16.33 5.95
N LEU A 425 -4.53 -16.86 5.94
CA LEU A 425 -5.74 -16.07 6.03
C LEU A 425 -5.94 -15.62 7.46
N PHE A 426 -6.18 -14.33 7.66
CA PHE A 426 -6.70 -13.78 8.91
C PHE A 426 -7.91 -12.93 8.58
N TRP A 427 -9.03 -13.23 9.22
CA TRP A 427 -10.27 -12.51 8.98
C TRP A 427 -11.04 -12.32 10.27
N HIS A 428 -11.67 -11.15 10.41
CA HIS A 428 -12.47 -10.77 11.57
C HIS A 428 -13.66 -9.92 11.13
N GLU A 429 -14.82 -10.16 11.73
CA GLU A 429 -16.00 -9.32 11.59
C GLU A 429 -16.78 -9.25 12.91
N ASN A 430 -17.35 -8.09 13.20
CA ASN A 430 -18.37 -7.95 14.25
C ASN A 430 -19.76 -8.04 13.61
N VAL A 431 -20.49 -9.09 13.92
CA VAL A 431 -21.84 -9.35 13.42
C VAL A 431 -22.83 -9.13 14.56
N LYS A 432 -23.49 -7.97 14.58
CA LYS A 432 -24.51 -7.63 15.60
C LYS A 432 -23.99 -7.77 17.04
N GLY A 433 -22.76 -7.34 17.31
CA GLY A 433 -22.14 -7.43 18.64
C GLY A 433 -21.41 -8.76 18.92
N LEU A 434 -21.46 -9.72 18.01
CA LEU A 434 -20.68 -10.96 18.06
C LEU A 434 -19.39 -10.80 17.25
N HIS A 435 -18.24 -10.88 17.88
CA HIS A 435 -16.95 -10.92 17.20
C HIS A 435 -16.66 -12.34 16.71
N VAL A 436 -16.47 -12.48 15.41
CA VAL A 436 -16.12 -13.74 14.75
C VAL A 436 -14.79 -13.54 14.05
N ALA A 437 -13.81 -14.40 14.33
CA ALA A 437 -12.55 -14.44 13.61
C ALA A 437 -12.29 -15.83 13.04
N ALA A 438 -11.69 -15.89 11.84
CA ALA A 438 -11.22 -17.12 11.22
C ALA A 438 -9.76 -16.96 10.79
N ILE A 439 -8.96 -18.00 11.03
CA ILE A 439 -7.55 -18.09 10.65
C ILE A 439 -7.34 -19.38 9.86
N ILE A 440 -6.66 -19.29 8.72
CA ILE A 440 -6.22 -20.46 7.95
C ILE A 440 -4.72 -20.37 7.69
N THR A 441 -3.96 -21.36 8.15
CA THR A 441 -2.49 -21.38 8.02
C THR A 441 -2.05 -22.74 7.47
N PRO A 442 -1.18 -22.81 6.43
CA PRO A 442 -0.55 -21.70 5.70
C PRO A 442 -1.44 -21.09 4.60
N ASN A 443 -2.70 -21.54 4.45
CA ASN A 443 -3.60 -21.19 3.35
C ASN A 443 -3.06 -21.64 1.97
N GLN A 444 -2.62 -22.89 1.89
CA GLN A 444 -2.09 -23.49 0.67
C GLN A 444 -2.99 -24.61 0.15
N ALA A 445 -3.28 -24.57 -1.14
CA ALA A 445 -4.11 -25.57 -1.79
C ALA A 445 -3.37 -26.90 -1.92
N GLY A 446 -4.04 -28.00 -1.58
CA GLY A 446 -3.50 -29.36 -1.62
C GLY A 446 -2.67 -29.76 -0.39
N GLU A 447 -2.32 -28.80 0.46
CA GLU A 447 -1.50 -29.02 1.66
C GLU A 447 -2.33 -29.14 2.94
N ILE A 448 -1.68 -29.59 4.02
CA ILE A 448 -2.29 -29.58 5.34
C ILE A 448 -2.37 -28.14 5.83
N ASN A 449 -3.60 -27.72 6.17
CA ASN A 449 -3.87 -26.41 6.75
C ASN A 449 -4.49 -26.59 8.13
N GLN A 450 -4.18 -25.65 9.02
CA GLN A 450 -4.90 -25.43 10.25
C GLN A 450 -5.99 -24.38 10.04
N PHE A 451 -7.18 -24.67 10.57
CA PHE A 451 -8.38 -23.85 10.48
C PHE A 451 -8.83 -23.52 11.89
N ASN A 452 -8.72 -22.26 12.28
CA ASN A 452 -9.13 -21.80 13.61
C ASN A 452 -10.26 -20.80 13.49
N VAL A 453 -11.31 -20.97 14.30
CA VAL A 453 -12.42 -20.01 14.42
C VAL A 453 -12.58 -19.59 15.87
N SER A 454 -12.51 -18.30 16.11
CA SER A 454 -12.61 -17.69 17.44
C SER A 454 -13.87 -16.85 17.53
N ILE A 455 -14.69 -17.08 18.55
CA ILE A 455 -15.96 -16.42 18.80
C ILE A 455 -15.87 -15.65 20.12
N GLY A 456 -16.25 -14.38 20.12
CA GLY A 456 -16.16 -13.50 21.27
C GLY A 456 -17.29 -12.48 21.36
N GLY A 457 -17.62 -12.05 22.57
CA GLY A 457 -18.71 -11.09 22.77
C GLY A 457 -20.09 -11.73 22.58
N GLY A 458 -21.12 -10.89 22.40
CA GLY A 458 -22.51 -11.35 22.41
C GLY A 458 -23.04 -11.66 23.82
N SER A 459 -22.80 -10.77 24.79
CA SER A 459 -23.52 -10.82 26.08
C SER A 459 -25.02 -10.77 25.84
N GLU A 460 -25.77 -11.61 26.57
CA GLU A 460 -27.21 -11.40 26.70
C GLU A 460 -27.51 -10.05 27.35
N ALA A 461 -28.77 -9.59 27.32
CA ALA A 461 -29.17 -8.34 28.00
C ALA A 461 -28.84 -8.33 29.52
N ASP A 462 -28.58 -9.50 30.09
CA ASP A 462 -28.15 -9.79 31.48
C ASP A 462 -26.60 -9.81 31.65
N GLY A 463 -25.83 -9.76 30.55
CA GLY A 463 -24.37 -9.81 30.61
C GLY A 463 -23.78 -11.23 30.57
N SER A 464 -24.59 -12.27 30.69
CA SER A 464 -24.14 -13.67 30.64
C SER A 464 -23.59 -14.07 29.25
N LYS A 465 -22.45 -14.78 29.24
CA LYS A 465 -21.80 -15.33 28.05
C LYS A 465 -22.22 -16.79 27.89
N THR A 466 -22.94 -17.11 26.82
CA THR A 466 -23.40 -18.48 26.55
C THR A 466 -22.61 -19.11 25.40
N GLN A 467 -22.21 -20.36 25.58
CA GLN A 467 -21.49 -21.10 24.54
C GLN A 467 -22.36 -21.31 23.31
N PRO A 468 -21.83 -21.05 22.09
CA PRO A 468 -22.52 -21.39 20.86
C PRO A 468 -22.87 -22.90 20.82
N ARG A 469 -24.10 -23.23 20.39
CA ARG A 469 -24.54 -24.63 20.23
C ARG A 469 -23.78 -25.33 19.11
N ARG A 470 -23.43 -24.58 18.06
CA ARG A 470 -22.70 -25.09 16.90
C ARG A 470 -21.97 -23.95 16.20
N VAL A 471 -20.71 -24.18 15.84
CA VAL A 471 -19.93 -23.31 14.96
C VAL A 471 -19.55 -24.14 13.74
N THR A 472 -19.87 -23.64 12.55
CA THR A 472 -19.54 -24.32 11.28
C THR A 472 -18.72 -23.37 10.43
N LEU A 473 -17.61 -23.89 9.90
CA LEU A 473 -16.80 -23.23 8.89
C LEU A 473 -17.02 -23.95 7.57
N ARG A 474 -17.55 -23.24 6.58
CA ARG A 474 -17.85 -23.76 5.24
C ARG A 474 -16.99 -23.06 4.21
N LEU A 475 -16.37 -23.85 3.34
CA LEU A 475 -15.51 -23.40 2.24
C LEU A 475 -16.19 -23.72 0.91
N GLN A 476 -16.40 -22.71 0.07
CA GLN A 476 -17.00 -22.89 -1.26
C GLN A 476 -16.06 -22.33 -2.33
N PRO A 477 -15.60 -23.11 -3.32
CA PRO A 477 -14.92 -22.57 -4.49
C PRO A 477 -15.85 -21.61 -5.23
N ILE A 478 -15.41 -20.37 -5.44
CA ILE A 478 -16.16 -19.36 -6.20
C ILE A 478 -15.98 -19.59 -7.70
N ASP A 479 -14.75 -19.94 -8.11
CA ASP A 479 -14.40 -20.13 -9.51
C ASP A 479 -14.90 -21.46 -10.09
N ARG A 480 -15.39 -22.36 -9.22
CA ARG A 480 -15.93 -23.68 -9.57
C ARG A 480 -17.25 -23.94 -8.85
N PRO A 481 -18.36 -23.34 -9.31
CA PRO A 481 -19.65 -23.46 -8.65
C PRO A 481 -20.24 -24.88 -8.74
N ASP A 482 -19.69 -25.74 -9.61
CA ASP A 482 -19.99 -27.16 -9.72
C ASP A 482 -19.45 -27.99 -8.54
N VAL A 483 -18.42 -27.49 -7.84
CA VAL A 483 -17.87 -28.15 -6.66
C VAL A 483 -18.71 -27.80 -5.45
N ALA A 484 -19.22 -28.82 -4.76
CA ALA A 484 -20.02 -28.65 -3.55
C ALA A 484 -19.20 -28.00 -2.40
N PRO A 485 -19.85 -27.27 -1.48
CA PRO A 485 -19.16 -26.69 -0.33
C PRO A 485 -18.57 -27.77 0.58
N ILE A 486 -17.42 -27.46 1.18
CA ILE A 486 -16.72 -28.31 2.14
C ILE A 486 -16.98 -27.76 3.54
N ASP A 487 -17.56 -28.59 4.41
CA ASP A 487 -17.70 -28.28 5.84
C ASP A 487 -16.44 -28.74 6.57
N VAL A 488 -15.72 -27.81 7.20
CA VAL A 488 -14.53 -28.11 8.00
C VAL A 488 -14.99 -28.63 9.37
N PRO A 489 -14.58 -29.85 9.79
CA PRO A 489 -15.03 -30.48 11.02
C PRO A 489 -14.32 -29.88 12.24
N LEU A 490 -14.73 -28.67 12.59
CA LEU A 490 -14.21 -27.92 13.72
C LEU A 490 -14.51 -28.59 15.06
N ALA A 491 -13.48 -28.79 15.88
CA ALA A 491 -13.60 -29.24 17.27
C ALA A 491 -13.44 -28.06 18.23
N LEU A 492 -14.26 -28.02 19.28
CA LEU A 492 -14.10 -27.03 20.34
C LEU A 492 -12.77 -27.26 21.06
N VAL A 493 -11.96 -26.22 21.14
CA VAL A 493 -10.74 -26.19 21.95
C VAL A 493 -11.07 -25.38 23.20
N ARG A 494 -10.97 -25.99 24.40
CA ARG A 494 -11.18 -25.18 25.61
C ARG A 494 -10.09 -24.11 25.66
N THR A 495 -10.36 -22.98 26.27
CA THR A 495 -9.37 -21.91 26.46
C THR A 495 -9.25 -21.70 27.97
N ASN A 496 -8.09 -21.22 28.43
CA ASN A 496 -7.85 -20.90 29.85
C ASN A 496 -8.52 -19.60 30.29
N GLY A 497 -9.39 -19.00 29.48
CA GLY A 497 -10.11 -17.79 29.84
C GLY A 497 -9.16 -16.67 30.24
N SER A 498 -8.39 -16.13 29.28
CA SER A 498 -7.67 -14.89 29.54
C SER A 498 -8.68 -13.74 29.65
N PRO A 499 -8.71 -12.98 30.75
CA PRO A 499 -9.56 -11.78 30.85
C PRO A 499 -9.19 -10.69 29.84
N LEU A 500 -8.06 -10.84 29.14
CA LEU A 500 -7.60 -9.98 28.05
C LEU A 500 -7.99 -10.50 26.65
N SER A 501 -8.56 -11.71 26.56
CA SER A 501 -9.02 -12.26 25.29
C SER A 501 -10.30 -11.57 24.85
N LEU A 502 -10.33 -11.08 23.61
CA LEU A 502 -11.56 -10.64 22.94
C LEU A 502 -12.49 -11.82 22.61
N TYR A 503 -12.00 -13.06 22.69
CA TYR A 503 -12.72 -14.27 22.30
C TYR A 503 -12.93 -15.23 23.47
N ASP A 504 -14.16 -15.75 23.56
CA ASP A 504 -14.65 -16.60 24.62
C ASP A 504 -14.55 -18.10 24.26
N TYR A 505 -14.67 -18.42 22.97
CA TYR A 505 -14.66 -19.80 22.47
C TYR A 505 -13.78 -19.93 21.24
N GLN A 506 -13.00 -21.01 21.16
CA GLN A 506 -12.14 -21.31 20.02
C GLN A 506 -12.44 -22.70 19.48
N TYR A 507 -12.43 -22.82 18.17
CA TYR A 507 -12.67 -24.04 17.45
C TYR A 507 -11.52 -24.27 16.47
N SER A 508 -11.05 -25.51 16.33
CA SER A 508 -9.92 -25.83 15.48
C SER A 508 -10.15 -27.12 14.69
N ALA A 509 -9.59 -27.18 13.49
CA ALA A 509 -9.43 -28.40 12.71
C ALA A 509 -8.12 -28.34 11.92
N GLU A 510 -7.53 -29.50 11.68
CA GLU A 510 -6.38 -29.65 10.80
C GLU A 510 -6.75 -30.60 9.66
N GLY A 511 -6.34 -30.27 8.43
CA GLY A 511 -6.55 -31.15 7.29
C GLY A 511 -6.40 -30.46 5.94
N ARG A 512 -6.66 -31.23 4.88
CA ARG A 512 -6.54 -30.79 3.48
C ARG A 512 -7.88 -30.33 2.91
N TYR A 513 -8.55 -29.40 3.60
CA TYR A 513 -9.88 -28.93 3.20
C TYR A 513 -9.84 -27.88 2.08
N LEU A 514 -8.68 -27.26 1.83
CA LEU A 514 -8.40 -26.47 0.62
C LEU A 514 -7.82 -27.36 -0.46
N SER A 515 -8.68 -28.14 -1.12
CA SER A 515 -8.26 -29.17 -2.08
C SER A 515 -7.83 -28.62 -3.44
N LEU A 516 -8.24 -27.40 -3.79
CA LEU A 516 -8.03 -26.79 -5.11
C LEU A 516 -7.49 -25.36 -4.97
N PRO A 517 -6.57 -24.93 -5.85
CA PRO A 517 -6.18 -23.53 -5.93
C PRO A 517 -7.32 -22.71 -6.53
N GLY A 518 -7.41 -21.44 -6.13
CA GLY A 518 -8.39 -20.50 -6.67
C GLY A 518 -9.04 -19.63 -5.59
N LYS A 519 -10.13 -18.97 -5.97
CA LYS A 519 -10.92 -18.13 -5.07
C LYS A 519 -11.92 -18.97 -4.28
N TRP A 520 -11.95 -18.78 -2.98
CA TRP A 520 -12.83 -19.47 -2.04
C TRP A 520 -13.68 -18.46 -1.28
N LYS A 521 -14.93 -18.84 -0.99
CA LYS A 521 -15.79 -18.19 -0.01
C LYS A 521 -15.64 -18.95 1.30
N LEU A 522 -15.16 -18.26 2.34
CA LEU A 522 -15.19 -18.69 3.72
C LEU A 522 -16.50 -18.22 4.33
N GLU A 523 -17.31 -19.12 4.88
CA GLU A 523 -18.54 -18.79 5.58
C GLU A 523 -18.48 -19.37 7.00
N VAL A 524 -18.59 -18.51 8.01
CA VAL A 524 -18.74 -18.93 9.41
C VAL A 524 -20.19 -18.79 9.82
N ARG A 525 -20.75 -19.89 10.31
CA ARG A 525 -22.09 -19.93 10.91
C ARG A 525 -21.99 -20.22 12.38
N VAL A 526 -22.54 -19.33 13.19
CA VAL A 526 -22.61 -19.47 14.65
C VAL A 526 -24.07 -19.62 15.05
N LEU A 527 -24.43 -20.80 15.55
CA LEU A 527 -25.73 -21.04 16.15
C LEU A 527 -25.65 -20.74 17.66
N GLY A 528 -26.26 -19.64 18.07
CA GLY A 528 -26.31 -19.21 19.47
C GLY A 528 -27.21 -20.09 20.35
N ALA A 529 -27.16 -19.88 21.66
CA ALA A 529 -27.91 -20.65 22.65
C ALA A 529 -29.43 -20.62 22.44
N LYS A 530 -30.00 -19.47 22.03
CA LYS A 530 -31.43 -19.28 21.74
C LYS A 530 -31.83 -19.65 20.31
N SER A 531 -30.99 -20.42 19.61
CA SER A 531 -31.19 -20.78 18.19
C SER A 531 -31.15 -19.60 17.21
N ASN A 532 -30.58 -18.47 17.64
CA ASN A 532 -30.25 -17.36 16.75
C ASN A 532 -29.05 -17.78 15.88
N GLU A 533 -29.17 -17.64 14.55
CA GLU A 533 -28.08 -17.92 13.62
C GLU A 533 -27.40 -16.61 13.22
N TYR A 534 -26.08 -16.57 13.38
CA TYR A 534 -25.22 -15.51 12.87
C TYR A 534 -24.42 -16.10 11.71
N VAL A 535 -24.55 -15.51 10.54
CA VAL A 535 -23.84 -15.91 9.33
C VAL A 535 -23.02 -14.75 8.85
N THR A 536 -21.76 -15.03 8.56
CA THR A 536 -20.84 -14.08 7.96
C THR A 536 -19.94 -14.83 6.99
N ALA A 537 -19.50 -14.12 5.96
CA ALA A 537 -18.64 -14.70 4.95
C ALA A 537 -17.66 -13.67 4.37
N THR A 538 -16.51 -14.18 3.96
CA THR A 538 -15.50 -13.43 3.21
C THR A 538 -15.00 -14.24 2.03
N ALA A 539 -14.43 -13.58 1.03
CA ALA A 539 -13.73 -14.24 -0.06
C ALA A 539 -12.21 -14.15 0.17
N PHE A 540 -11.50 -15.23 -0.13
CA PHE A 540 -10.04 -15.28 -0.07
C PHE A 540 -9.48 -16.15 -1.20
N TYR A 541 -8.18 -16.08 -1.41
CA TYR A 541 -7.47 -16.91 -2.39
C TYR A 541 -6.62 -17.93 -1.67
N SER A 542 -6.58 -19.15 -2.21
CA SER A 542 -5.60 -20.17 -1.83
C SER A 542 -4.84 -20.59 -3.07
N GLU A 543 -3.52 -20.60 -2.98
CA GLU A 543 -2.63 -20.92 -4.09
C GLU A 543 -1.89 -22.23 -3.85
N ASN A 544 -1.47 -22.86 -4.94
CA ASN A 544 -0.59 -24.01 -4.88
C ASN A 544 0.84 -23.48 -4.69
N PRO A 545 1.68 -24.06 -3.82
CA PRO A 545 3.07 -23.63 -3.64
C PRO A 545 3.99 -23.80 -4.87
N LYS A 546 3.47 -24.09 -6.06
CA LYS A 546 4.24 -24.42 -7.27
C LYS A 546 4.02 -23.46 -8.43
#